data_AF-A0A7C9D0T9-F1
#
_entry.id   AF-A0A7C9D0T9-F1
#
_cell.length_a   1.000
_cell.length_b   1.000
_cell.length_c   1.000
_cell.angle_alpha   90.00
_cell.angle_beta   90.00
_cell.angle_gamma   90.00
#
_symmetry.space_group_name_H-M   'P 1'
#
loop_
_entity.id
_entity.type
_entity.pdbx_description
1 polymer ?
#
loop_
_entity_poly.entity_id
_entity_poly.type
_entity_poly.pdbx_seq_one_letter_code
_entity_poly.pdbx_strand_id
1 'polypeptide(L)'
;IYPFYVNEIGLHTKIMGKTISFPFLTAAKQKEIAQLQSSSIYKQINSIHLKQNFINSSQEEVAYLRIEEQLQNPNIQKKILDLEQIIKAKICTDVPNAFWERKQHIITLSYEKDFNEKQIPTKARPTQMNAELLEYCKKEIQSLLEKKLIRPSKLPWSCAALYVNNASEKEQGVPRLVINYKPLNKAPQWIRYPIPNKRDLLNRLYD
;
A
#
# COMPACT_ATOMS: atom_id res chain seq x y z
N ILE A 1 -66.08 -4.79 34.28
CA ILE A 1 -64.66 -4.84 33.83
C ILE A 1 -64.59 -5.95 32.79
N TYR A 2 -64.23 -5.66 31.53
CA TYR A 2 -64.12 -6.69 30.48
C TYR A 2 -62.84 -7.51 30.70
N PRO A 3 -62.86 -8.85 30.54
CA PRO A 3 -61.67 -9.66 30.70
C PRO A 3 -60.63 -9.33 29.61
N PHE A 4 -59.36 -9.33 29.99
CA PHE A 4 -58.22 -9.15 29.09
C PHE A 4 -57.25 -10.32 29.26
N TYR A 5 -56.47 -10.61 28.22
CA TYR A 5 -55.37 -11.56 28.26
C TYR A 5 -54.10 -10.91 27.68
N VAL A 6 -52.94 -11.41 28.11
CA VAL A 6 -51.63 -10.82 27.80
C VAL A 6 -50.81 -11.83 27.01
N ASN A 7 -50.28 -11.40 25.86
CA ASN A 7 -49.34 -12.17 25.04
C ASN A 7 -47.99 -11.44 24.93
N GLU A 8 -46.98 -12.09 24.35
CA GLU A 8 -45.63 -11.51 24.15
C GLU A 8 -45.64 -10.22 23.30
N ILE A 9 -46.68 -10.02 22.48
CA ILE A 9 -46.83 -8.90 21.56
C ILE A 9 -47.61 -7.73 22.20
N GLY A 10 -48.48 -7.99 23.18
CA GLY A 10 -49.33 -6.95 23.76
C GLY A 10 -50.50 -7.44 24.64
N LEU A 11 -51.31 -6.47 25.08
CA LEU A 11 -52.53 -6.68 25.86
C LEU A 11 -53.75 -6.72 24.95
N HIS A 12 -54.60 -7.73 25.09
CA HIS A 12 -55.77 -7.93 24.24
C HIS A 12 -57.05 -8.00 25.08
N THR A 13 -58.07 -7.24 24.71
CA THR A 13 -59.40 -7.34 25.33
C THR A 13 -60.50 -7.30 24.27
N LYS A 14 -61.62 -7.95 24.54
CA LYS A 14 -62.76 -8.03 23.63
C LYS A 14 -63.92 -7.22 24.20
N ILE A 15 -64.21 -6.08 23.57
CA ILE A 15 -65.30 -5.20 23.97
C ILE A 15 -66.35 -5.22 22.85
N MET A 16 -67.59 -5.62 23.19
CA MET A 16 -68.73 -5.68 22.26
C MET A 16 -68.41 -6.37 20.92
N GLY A 17 -67.72 -7.52 20.98
CA GLY A 17 -67.39 -8.33 19.79
C GLY A 17 -66.12 -7.90 19.05
N LYS A 18 -65.60 -6.69 19.28
CA LYS A 18 -64.37 -6.19 18.63
C LYS A 18 -63.16 -6.37 19.56
N THR A 19 -62.11 -7.00 19.04
CA THR A 19 -60.86 -7.18 19.78
C THR A 19 -60.02 -5.92 19.66
N ILE A 20 -59.72 -5.29 20.80
CA ILE A 20 -58.80 -4.17 20.90
C ILE A 20 -57.47 -4.72 21.42
N SER A 21 -56.39 -4.46 20.68
CA SER A 21 -55.03 -4.89 21.01
C SER A 21 -54.13 -3.68 21.25
N PHE A 22 -53.47 -3.66 22.40
CA PHE A 22 -52.44 -2.68 22.75
C PHE A 22 -51.06 -3.34 22.64
N PRO A 23 -50.31 -3.13 21.56
CA PRO A 23 -48.98 -3.71 21.40
C PRO A 23 -47.98 -3.07 22.36
N PHE A 24 -47.04 -3.85 22.89
CA PHE A 24 -45.93 -3.30 23.66
C PHE A 24 -44.95 -2.57 22.74
N LEU A 25 -44.49 -1.37 23.14
CA LEU A 25 -43.55 -0.55 22.36
C LEU A 25 -42.14 -1.16 22.26
N THR A 26 -41.81 -2.13 23.10
CA THR A 26 -40.49 -2.77 23.14
C THR A 26 -40.68 -4.24 23.47
N ALA A 27 -40.01 -5.13 22.72
CA ALA A 27 -39.99 -6.55 23.03
C ALA A 27 -39.44 -6.75 24.45
N ALA A 28 -40.05 -7.66 25.21
CA ALA A 28 -39.61 -8.00 26.56
C ALA A 28 -38.18 -8.58 26.51
N LYS A 29 -37.15 -7.73 26.62
CA LYS A 29 -35.79 -8.19 26.89
C LYS A 29 -35.80 -8.77 28.30
N GLN A 30 -35.46 -10.05 28.40
CA GLN A 30 -35.41 -10.79 29.67
C GLN A 30 -34.60 -10.00 30.70
N LYS A 31 -35.30 -9.48 31.72
CA LYS A 31 -34.70 -8.87 32.93
C LYS A 31 -33.60 -9.75 33.53
N GLU A 32 -33.71 -11.06 33.34
CA GLU A 32 -32.76 -12.08 33.79
C GLU A 32 -31.34 -11.87 33.25
N ILE A 33 -31.15 -11.49 31.97
CA ILE A 33 -29.80 -11.26 31.41
C ILE A 33 -29.12 -10.05 32.07
N ALA A 34 -29.88 -8.97 32.29
CA ALA A 34 -29.37 -7.78 33.00
C ALA A 34 -29.14 -8.06 34.50
N GLN A 35 -29.98 -8.90 35.13
CA GLN A 35 -29.79 -9.37 36.50
C GLN A 35 -28.55 -10.27 36.62
N LEU A 36 -28.29 -11.14 35.65
CA LEU A 36 -27.07 -11.96 35.58
C LEU A 36 -25.81 -11.11 35.44
N GLN A 37 -25.84 -10.03 34.66
CA GLN A 37 -24.72 -9.07 34.59
C GLN A 37 -24.50 -8.31 35.92
N SER A 38 -25.56 -8.11 36.71
CA SER A 38 -25.47 -7.53 38.05
C SER A 38 -25.06 -8.53 39.15
N SER A 39 -25.03 -9.84 38.82
CA SER A 39 -24.66 -10.90 39.76
C SER A 39 -23.21 -10.78 40.22
N SER A 40 -22.92 -11.25 41.44
CA SER A 40 -21.55 -11.22 41.96
C SER A 40 -20.59 -12.08 41.13
N ILE A 41 -21.11 -13.15 40.51
CA ILE A 41 -20.34 -14.08 39.66
C ILE A 41 -19.86 -13.35 38.40
N TYR A 42 -20.71 -12.57 37.74
CA TYR A 42 -20.31 -11.82 36.54
C TYR A 42 -19.27 -10.74 36.87
N LYS A 43 -19.41 -10.06 38.02
CA LYS A 43 -18.38 -9.14 38.53
C LYS A 43 -17.05 -9.84 38.82
N GLN A 44 -17.09 -11.04 39.40
CA GLN A 44 -15.91 -11.87 39.63
C GLN A 44 -15.26 -12.31 38.31
N ILE A 45 -16.02 -12.79 37.33
CA ILE A 45 -15.52 -13.15 36.00
C ILE A 45 -14.86 -11.96 35.31
N ASN A 46 -15.50 -10.78 35.34
CA ASN A 46 -14.89 -9.56 34.79
C ASN A 46 -13.60 -9.18 35.53
N SER A 47 -13.55 -9.33 36.85
CA SER A 47 -12.32 -9.09 37.62
C SER A 47 -11.20 -10.07 37.27
N ILE A 48 -11.54 -11.34 36.99
CA ILE A 48 -10.59 -12.37 36.55
C ILE A 48 -10.06 -12.02 35.16
N HIS A 49 -10.95 -11.63 34.24
CA HIS A 49 -10.57 -11.21 32.90
C HIS A 49 -9.66 -9.97 32.92
N LEU A 50 -9.97 -8.96 33.76
CA LEU A 50 -9.09 -7.79 33.94
C LEU A 50 -7.72 -8.18 34.49
N LYS A 51 -7.67 -9.11 35.45
CA LYS A 51 -6.41 -9.63 35.99
C LYS A 51 -5.63 -10.43 34.94
N GLN A 52 -6.30 -11.24 34.11
CA GLN A 52 -5.67 -11.94 33.00
C GLN A 52 -5.07 -10.97 31.98
N ASN A 53 -5.82 -9.93 31.60
CA ASN A 53 -5.31 -8.89 30.70
C ASN A 53 -4.10 -8.17 31.29
N PHE A 54 -4.15 -7.85 32.59
CA PHE A 54 -3.01 -7.26 33.29
C PHE A 54 -1.80 -8.19 33.27
N ILE A 55 -1.98 -9.48 33.59
CA ILE A 55 -0.91 -10.48 33.54
C ILE A 55 -0.31 -10.57 32.13
N ASN A 56 -1.14 -10.59 31.08
CA ASN A 56 -0.65 -10.63 29.70
C ASN A 56 0.17 -9.38 29.35
N SER A 57 -0.33 -8.19 29.71
CA SER A 57 0.40 -6.94 29.53
C SER A 57 1.74 -6.93 30.27
N SER A 58 1.77 -7.42 31.51
CA SER A 58 3.01 -7.52 32.29
C SER A 58 3.98 -8.54 31.70
N GLN A 59 3.48 -9.64 31.12
CA GLN A 59 4.33 -10.62 30.42
C GLN A 59 4.97 -10.01 29.16
N GLU A 60 4.24 -9.18 28.42
CA GLU A 60 4.78 -8.42 27.28
C GLU A 60 5.87 -7.44 27.74
N GLU A 61 5.63 -6.67 28.80
CA GLU A 61 6.64 -5.77 29.39
C GLU A 61 7.92 -6.51 29.80
N VAL A 62 7.79 -7.65 30.48
CA VAL A 62 8.94 -8.50 30.84
C VAL A 62 9.68 -9.01 29.59
N ALA A 63 8.96 -9.33 28.51
CA ALA A 63 9.57 -9.71 27.25
C ALA A 63 10.35 -8.55 26.62
N TYR A 64 9.81 -7.33 26.63
CA TYR A 64 10.52 -6.13 26.16
C TYR A 64 11.78 -5.86 26.96
N LEU A 65 11.71 -5.91 28.30
CA LEU A 65 12.88 -5.72 29.17
C LEU A 65 13.97 -6.75 28.91
N ARG A 66 13.60 -8.02 28.69
CA ARG A 66 14.57 -9.06 28.31
C ARG A 66 15.24 -8.78 26.97
N ILE A 67 14.50 -8.25 25.99
CA ILE A 67 15.05 -7.86 24.69
C ILE A 67 16.03 -6.70 24.87
N GLU A 68 15.69 -5.69 25.68
CA GLU A 68 16.58 -4.58 25.99
C GLU A 68 17.87 -5.05 26.66
N GLU A 69 17.79 -5.94 27.66
CA GLU A 69 18.95 -6.54 28.29
C GLU A 69 19.82 -7.32 27.29
N GLN A 70 19.21 -8.08 26.38
CA GLN A 70 19.94 -8.80 25.34
C GLN A 70 20.61 -7.85 24.33
N LEU A 71 19.98 -6.73 23.99
CA LEU A 71 20.55 -5.71 23.12
C LEU A 71 21.75 -5.00 23.74
N GLN A 72 21.92 -5.01 25.08
CA GLN A 72 23.14 -4.52 25.73
C GLN A 72 24.35 -5.46 25.55
N ASN A 73 24.15 -6.69 25.07
CA ASN A 73 25.26 -7.61 24.84
C ASN A 73 26.13 -7.13 23.66
N PRO A 74 27.45 -6.93 23.86
CA PRO A 74 28.33 -6.39 22.83
C PRO A 74 28.41 -7.28 21.58
N ASN A 75 28.23 -8.59 21.71
CA ASN A 75 28.24 -9.51 20.57
C ASN A 75 27.00 -9.32 19.68
N ILE A 76 25.84 -9.00 20.27
CA ILE A 76 24.60 -8.76 19.52
C ILE A 76 24.68 -7.39 18.83
N GLN A 77 25.17 -6.36 19.54
CA GLN A 77 25.41 -5.05 18.94
C GLN A 77 26.35 -5.12 17.74
N LYS A 78 27.43 -5.90 17.84
CA LYS A 78 28.34 -6.13 16.71
C LYS A 78 27.65 -6.77 15.52
N LYS A 79 26.83 -7.81 15.74
CA LYS A 79 26.04 -8.45 14.67
C LYS A 79 25.02 -7.49 14.03
N ILE A 80 24.38 -6.64 14.84
CA ILE A 80 23.45 -5.63 14.34
C ILE A 80 24.20 -4.64 13.44
N LEU A 81 25.38 -4.19 13.85
CA LEU A 81 26.20 -3.26 13.09
C LEU A 81 26.73 -3.90 11.79
N ASP A 82 27.17 -5.15 11.85
CA ASP A 82 27.56 -5.92 10.65
C ASP A 82 26.37 -6.05 9.67
N LEU A 83 25.18 -6.34 10.19
CA LEU A 83 23.95 -6.42 9.39
C LEU A 83 23.55 -5.06 8.81
N GLU A 84 23.69 -3.98 9.58
CA GLU A 84 23.47 -2.62 9.11
C GLU A 84 24.41 -2.27 7.96
N GLN A 85 25.69 -2.62 8.07
CA GLN A 85 26.67 -2.41 7.00
C GLN A 85 26.33 -3.23 5.75
N ILE A 86 25.90 -4.48 5.91
CA ILE A 86 25.43 -5.31 4.80
C ILE A 86 24.21 -4.68 4.13
N ILE A 87 23.24 -4.18 4.90
CA ILE A 87 22.06 -3.51 4.36
C ILE A 87 22.44 -2.23 3.62
N LYS A 88 23.32 -1.41 4.19
CA LYS A 88 23.79 -0.18 3.53
C LYS A 88 24.48 -0.48 2.21
N ALA A 89 25.39 -1.45 2.21
CA ALA A 89 26.13 -1.85 1.02
C ALA A 89 25.26 -2.53 -0.05
N LYS A 90 24.25 -3.31 0.38
CA LYS A 90 23.44 -4.14 -0.53
C LYS A 90 22.09 -3.53 -0.90
N ILE A 91 21.51 -2.66 -0.09
CA ILE A 91 20.15 -2.15 -0.31
C ILE A 91 20.18 -0.64 -0.54
N CYS A 92 20.97 0.10 0.25
CA CYS A 92 21.01 1.57 0.21
C CYS A 92 22.01 2.12 -0.81
N THR A 93 22.16 1.47 -1.96
CA THR A 93 23.01 1.99 -3.04
C THR A 93 22.29 3.13 -3.77
N ASP A 94 22.95 4.29 -3.90
CA ASP A 94 22.43 5.45 -4.65
C ASP A 94 22.25 5.20 -6.17
N VAL A 95 22.71 4.04 -6.63
CA VAL A 95 22.64 3.59 -8.01
C VAL A 95 21.44 2.64 -8.18
N PRO A 96 20.38 3.04 -8.90
CA PRO A 96 19.21 2.18 -9.15
C PRO A 96 19.56 0.84 -9.82
N ASN A 97 20.67 0.77 -10.57
CA ASN A 97 21.23 -0.43 -11.21
C ASN A 97 21.83 -1.49 -10.28
N ALA A 98 22.05 -1.18 -9.00
CA ALA A 98 22.60 -2.16 -8.05
C ALA A 98 21.70 -3.40 -7.84
N PHE A 99 20.39 -3.27 -8.06
CA PHE A 99 19.46 -4.39 -8.00
C PHE A 99 19.28 -5.07 -9.36
N TRP A 100 19.41 -4.32 -10.46
CA TRP A 100 19.26 -4.81 -11.83
C TRP A 100 20.38 -5.83 -12.19
N GLU A 101 21.56 -5.69 -11.60
CA GLU A 101 22.66 -6.66 -11.77
C GLU A 101 22.40 -8.04 -11.14
N ARG A 102 21.52 -8.15 -10.13
CA ARG A 102 21.28 -9.40 -9.38
C ARG A 102 20.51 -10.44 -10.17
N LYS A 103 19.66 -9.99 -11.09
CA LYS A 103 18.81 -10.81 -11.96
C LYS A 103 18.60 -10.05 -13.27
N GLN A 104 19.60 -10.08 -14.13
CA GLN A 104 19.49 -9.52 -15.49
C GLN A 104 18.50 -10.35 -16.31
N HIS A 105 17.21 -10.05 -16.18
CA HIS A 105 16.21 -10.52 -17.12
C HIS A 105 16.23 -9.59 -18.33
N ILE A 106 17.17 -9.82 -19.24
CA ILE A 106 17.19 -9.11 -20.52
C ILE A 106 16.00 -9.62 -21.33
N ILE A 107 14.96 -8.80 -21.43
CA ILE A 107 13.81 -9.08 -22.27
C ILE A 107 14.13 -8.53 -23.66
N THR A 108 14.26 -9.42 -24.64
CA THR A 108 14.31 -9.02 -26.03
C THR A 108 12.89 -8.80 -26.53
N LEU A 109 12.53 -7.55 -26.80
CA LEU A 109 11.26 -7.24 -27.46
C LEU A 109 11.38 -7.62 -28.94
N SER A 110 10.45 -8.45 -29.42
CA SER A 110 10.36 -8.79 -30.83
C SER A 110 9.72 -7.62 -31.60
N TYR A 111 10.23 -7.31 -32.78
CA TYR A 111 9.59 -6.37 -33.70
C TYR A 111 8.41 -7.05 -34.41
N GLU A 112 7.46 -6.26 -34.93
CA GLU A 112 6.44 -6.81 -35.82
C GLU A 112 7.10 -7.43 -37.06
N LYS A 113 6.50 -8.50 -37.61
CA LYS A 113 7.14 -9.34 -38.66
C LYS A 113 7.54 -8.57 -39.92
N ASP A 114 6.83 -7.49 -40.24
CA ASP A 114 7.07 -6.66 -41.43
C ASP A 114 7.84 -5.37 -41.10
N PHE A 115 8.30 -5.23 -39.87
CA PHE A 115 8.93 -4.00 -39.39
C PHE A 115 10.39 -3.89 -39.84
N ASN A 116 10.72 -2.76 -40.46
CA ASN A 116 12.09 -2.42 -40.82
C ASN A 116 12.57 -1.23 -39.99
N GLU A 117 13.68 -1.40 -39.29
CA GLU A 117 14.37 -0.36 -38.49
C GLU A 117 14.64 0.95 -39.26
N LYS A 118 14.78 0.88 -40.59
CA LYS A 118 14.97 2.04 -41.47
C LYS A 118 13.71 2.89 -41.66
N GLN A 119 12.54 2.35 -41.35
CA GLN A 119 11.25 3.03 -41.51
C GLN A 119 10.86 3.87 -40.28
N ILE A 120 11.63 3.83 -39.18
CA ILE A 120 11.35 4.67 -38.01
C ILE A 120 11.85 6.10 -38.29
N PRO A 121 10.95 7.08 -38.47
CA PRO A 121 11.35 8.44 -38.83
C PRO A 121 11.66 9.25 -37.58
N THR A 122 12.48 8.74 -36.67
CA THR A 122 12.77 9.39 -35.40
C THR A 122 14.19 9.87 -35.36
N LYS A 123 14.51 10.88 -36.17
CA LYS A 123 15.54 11.85 -35.78
C LYS A 123 14.82 13.09 -35.28
N ALA A 124 14.13 12.95 -34.16
CA ALA A 124 13.40 14.05 -33.56
C ALA A 124 14.40 15.17 -33.21
N ARG A 125 14.07 16.40 -33.58
CA ARG A 125 14.83 17.57 -33.16
C ARG A 125 14.64 17.76 -31.64
N PRO A 126 15.69 18.15 -30.90
CA PRO A 126 15.54 18.53 -29.51
C PRO A 126 14.51 19.65 -29.37
N THR A 127 13.67 19.57 -28.34
CA THR A 127 12.72 20.64 -28.03
C THR A 127 13.48 21.88 -27.58
N GLN A 128 13.04 23.06 -28.00
CA GLN A 128 13.60 24.31 -27.49
C GLN A 128 13.24 24.48 -26.02
N MET A 129 14.19 24.97 -25.23
CA MET A 129 14.07 25.14 -23.79
C MET A 129 14.60 26.50 -23.37
N ASN A 130 14.06 27.03 -22.27
CA ASN A 130 14.58 28.24 -21.63
C ASN A 130 15.98 28.00 -21.07
N ALA A 131 16.75 29.08 -20.91
CA ALA A 131 18.13 29.01 -20.40
C ALA A 131 18.22 28.35 -19.00
N GLU A 132 17.29 28.67 -18.11
CA GLU A 132 17.21 28.08 -16.76
C GLU A 132 17.00 26.56 -16.81
N LEU A 133 16.04 26.10 -17.63
CA LEU A 133 15.77 24.67 -17.80
C LEU A 133 16.94 23.94 -18.46
N LEU A 134 17.69 24.62 -19.34
CA LEU A 134 18.87 24.05 -19.97
C LEU A 134 20.00 23.80 -18.96
N GLU A 135 20.20 24.72 -18.01
CA GLU A 135 21.18 24.54 -16.93
C GLU A 135 20.78 23.36 -16.03
N TYR A 136 19.50 23.28 -15.67
CA TYR A 136 18.95 22.14 -14.92
C TYR A 136 19.17 20.82 -15.67
N CYS A 137 18.85 20.79 -16.96
CA CYS A 137 19.04 19.63 -17.84
C CYS A 137 20.48 19.13 -17.88
N LYS A 138 21.47 20.04 -17.95
CA LYS A 138 22.89 19.65 -17.90
C LYS A 138 23.25 18.98 -16.58
N LYS A 139 22.79 19.53 -15.45
CA LYS A 139 23.03 18.95 -14.11
C LYS A 139 22.38 17.58 -13.96
N GLU A 140 21.14 17.44 -14.44
CA GLU A 140 20.42 16.16 -14.41
C GLU A 140 21.08 15.09 -15.28
N ILE A 141 21.44 15.43 -16.54
CA ILE A 141 22.17 14.51 -17.44
C ILE A 141 23.50 14.08 -16.81
N GLN A 142 24.25 15.00 -16.21
CA GLN A 142 25.50 14.70 -15.54
C GLN A 142 25.29 13.72 -14.37
N SER A 143 24.28 13.95 -13.54
CA SER A 143 23.93 13.03 -12.44
C SER A 143 23.52 11.65 -12.96
N LEU A 144 22.77 11.57 -14.06
CA LEU A 144 22.37 10.30 -14.68
C LEU A 144 23.57 9.54 -15.27
N LEU A 145 24.56 10.24 -15.82
CA LEU A 145 25.81 9.66 -16.32
C LEU A 145 26.68 9.13 -15.17
N GLU A 146 26.83 9.90 -14.08
CA GLU A 146 27.55 9.49 -12.87
C GLU A 146 26.94 8.24 -12.24
N LYS A 147 25.60 8.18 -12.19
CA LYS A 147 24.83 7.01 -11.74
C LYS A 147 24.83 5.85 -12.74
N LYS A 148 25.50 5.98 -13.89
CA LYS A 148 25.56 4.97 -14.97
C LYS A 148 24.18 4.50 -15.46
N LEU A 149 23.17 5.36 -15.36
CA LEU A 149 21.80 5.06 -15.85
C LEU A 149 21.68 5.30 -17.34
N ILE A 150 22.44 6.27 -17.87
CA ILE A 150 22.51 6.58 -19.30
C ILE A 150 23.96 6.51 -19.79
N ARG A 151 24.13 6.41 -21.10
CA ARG A 151 25.44 6.45 -21.77
C ARG A 151 25.35 7.23 -23.08
N PRO A 152 26.43 7.89 -23.52
CA PRO A 152 26.46 8.46 -24.85
C PRO A 152 26.26 7.35 -25.89
N SER A 153 25.39 7.59 -26.87
CA SER A 153 25.11 6.65 -27.96
C SER A 153 25.06 7.39 -29.29
N LYS A 154 25.38 6.68 -30.37
CA LYS A 154 25.34 7.18 -31.75
C LYS A 154 24.30 6.40 -32.55
N LEU A 155 23.07 6.33 -32.02
CA LEU A 155 21.98 5.62 -32.67
C LEU A 155 21.37 6.48 -33.78
N PRO A 156 20.86 5.85 -34.86
CA PRO A 156 20.10 6.55 -35.90
C PRO A 156 18.73 7.06 -35.39
N TRP A 157 18.36 6.72 -34.15
CA TRP A 157 17.10 7.06 -33.52
C TRP A 157 17.27 8.06 -32.37
N SER A 158 16.36 9.02 -32.29
CA SER A 158 16.22 9.99 -31.20
C SER A 158 14.74 10.32 -30.96
N CYS A 159 14.37 10.44 -29.69
CA CYS A 159 13.06 10.94 -29.26
C CYS A 159 13.21 12.38 -28.75
N ALA A 160 12.17 13.19 -28.90
CA ALA A 160 12.13 14.51 -28.29
C ALA A 160 11.99 14.36 -26.77
N ALA A 161 12.69 15.20 -26.02
CA ALA A 161 12.56 15.32 -24.58
C ALA A 161 12.09 16.74 -24.22
N LEU A 162 11.30 16.86 -23.16
CA LEU A 162 10.72 18.11 -22.70
C LEU A 162 10.59 18.11 -21.18
N TYR A 163 10.64 19.29 -20.57
CA TYR A 163 10.35 19.42 -19.14
C TYR A 163 8.88 19.73 -18.91
N VAL A 164 8.28 19.02 -17.96
CA VAL A 164 6.91 19.25 -17.52
C VAL A 164 6.93 19.95 -16.17
N ASN A 165 6.08 20.96 -16.03
CA ASN A 165 5.93 21.75 -14.80
C ASN A 165 4.45 21.90 -14.42
N ASN A 166 3.77 20.77 -14.20
CA ASN A 166 2.37 20.75 -13.78
C ASN A 166 2.26 20.98 -12.26
N ALA A 167 1.04 20.98 -11.71
CA ALA A 167 0.79 21.26 -10.30
C ALA A 167 1.63 20.38 -9.34
N SER A 168 1.77 19.09 -9.64
CA SER A 168 2.58 18.16 -8.83
C SER A 168 4.08 18.50 -8.82
N GLU A 169 4.64 18.95 -9.94
CA GLU A 169 6.05 19.32 -10.06
C GLU A 169 6.33 20.63 -9.36
N LYS A 170 5.35 21.54 -9.36
CA LYS A 170 5.43 22.79 -8.60
C LYS A 170 5.43 22.52 -7.09
N GLU A 171 4.62 21.59 -6.60
CA GLU A 171 4.65 21.16 -5.18
C GLU A 171 6.01 20.54 -4.80
N GLN A 172 6.60 19.75 -5.71
CA GLN A 172 7.93 19.17 -5.50
C GLN A 172 9.08 20.17 -5.70
N GLY A 173 8.80 21.35 -6.28
CA GLY A 173 9.78 22.38 -6.59
C GLY A 173 10.77 22.03 -7.70
N VAL A 174 10.56 20.90 -8.40
CA VAL A 174 11.52 20.34 -9.36
C VAL A 174 10.82 19.95 -10.66
N PRO A 175 11.25 20.47 -11.83
CA PRO A 175 10.65 20.11 -13.10
C PRO A 175 11.08 18.70 -13.53
N ARG A 176 10.19 17.94 -14.17
CA ARG A 176 10.48 16.55 -14.59
C ARG A 176 10.83 16.45 -16.06
N LEU A 177 11.95 15.80 -16.39
CA LEU A 177 12.33 15.46 -17.76
C LEU A 177 11.45 14.31 -18.29
N VAL A 178 10.75 14.55 -19.39
CA VAL A 178 9.86 13.58 -20.04
C VAL A 178 10.31 13.33 -21.48
N ILE A 179 10.57 12.06 -21.80
CA ILE A 179 10.93 11.62 -23.14
C ILE A 179 9.70 11.11 -23.86
N ASN A 180 9.41 11.66 -25.04
CA ASN A 180 8.28 11.25 -25.85
C ASN A 180 8.59 9.96 -26.64
N TYR A 181 8.29 8.82 -26.05
CA TYR A 181 8.44 7.50 -26.68
C TYR A 181 7.28 7.11 -27.60
N LYS A 182 6.25 7.94 -27.79
CA LYS A 182 5.11 7.61 -28.68
C LYS A 182 5.51 7.13 -30.09
N PRO A 183 6.47 7.76 -30.80
CA PRO A 183 6.86 7.26 -32.12
C PRO A 183 7.63 5.94 -32.03
N LEU A 184 8.40 5.71 -30.96
CA LEU A 184 9.13 4.46 -30.73
C LEU A 184 8.20 3.30 -30.35
N ASN A 185 7.16 3.56 -29.57
CA ASN A 185 6.22 2.54 -29.09
C ASN A 185 5.34 1.93 -30.19
N LYS A 186 5.39 2.44 -31.43
CA LYS A 186 4.71 1.85 -32.60
C LYS A 186 5.49 0.70 -33.24
N ALA A 187 6.78 0.58 -32.93
CA ALA A 187 7.69 -0.38 -33.53
C ALA A 187 7.62 -1.80 -32.93
N PRO A 188 7.68 -1.97 -31.60
CA PRO A 188 7.72 -3.31 -31.02
C PRO A 188 6.35 -4.00 -31.11
N GLN A 189 6.36 -5.32 -31.28
CA GLN A 189 5.14 -6.11 -31.21
C GLN A 189 4.53 -5.98 -29.82
N TRP A 190 3.21 -5.82 -29.77
CA TRP A 190 2.53 -5.67 -28.49
C TRP A 190 2.50 -6.98 -27.70
N ILE A 191 3.20 -7.02 -26.56
CA ILE A 191 3.21 -8.15 -25.63
C ILE A 191 2.18 -7.86 -24.53
N ARG A 192 1.07 -8.61 -24.53
CA ARG A 192 0.08 -8.57 -23.44
C ARG A 192 0.52 -9.51 -22.32
N TYR A 193 1.01 -8.95 -21.22
CA TYR A 193 1.13 -9.69 -19.97
C TYR A 193 -0.13 -9.46 -19.12
N PRO A 194 -0.82 -10.51 -18.64
CA PRO A 194 -1.99 -10.33 -17.79
C PRO A 194 -1.57 -9.78 -16.43
N ILE A 195 -1.73 -8.47 -16.24
CA ILE A 195 -1.54 -7.85 -14.93
C ILE A 195 -2.81 -8.13 -14.10
N PRO A 196 -2.69 -8.79 -12.93
CA PRO A 196 -3.84 -9.12 -12.11
C PRO A 196 -4.57 -7.87 -11.63
N ASN A 197 -5.89 -7.96 -11.47
CA ASN A 197 -6.68 -6.85 -10.97
C ASN A 197 -6.35 -6.59 -9.49
N LYS A 198 -6.32 -5.32 -9.08
CA LYS A 198 -6.15 -4.92 -7.68
C LYS A 198 -7.10 -5.65 -6.73
N ARG A 199 -8.38 -5.82 -7.12
CA ARG A 199 -9.37 -6.50 -6.27
C ARG A 199 -9.03 -7.97 -6.06
N ASP A 200 -8.64 -8.66 -7.12
CA ASP A 200 -8.24 -10.08 -7.07
C ASP A 200 -7.00 -10.28 -6.21
N LEU A 201 -6.06 -9.33 -6.26
CA LEU A 201 -4.88 -9.34 -5.38
C LEU A 201 -5.26 -9.14 -3.90
N LEU A 202 -6.20 -8.24 -3.61
CA LEU A 202 -6.63 -7.98 -2.24
C LEU A 202 -7.38 -9.16 -1.64
N ASN A 203 -8.29 -9.80 -2.38
CA ASN A 203 -9.06 -10.94 -1.87
C ASN A 203 -8.14 -12.08 -1.42
N ARG A 204 -7.04 -12.34 -2.15
CA ARG A 204 -6.04 -13.37 -1.78
C ARG A 204 -5.25 -13.08 -0.49
N LEU A 205 -5.29 -11.86 0.03
CA LEU A 205 -4.62 -11.52 1.29
C LEU A 205 -5.53 -11.73 2.51
N TYR A 206 -6.85 -11.77 2.29
CA TYR A 206 -7.85 -11.93 3.35
C TYR A 206 -8.33 -13.38 3.51
N ASP A 207 -7.99 -14.26 2.55
CA ASP A 207 -8.10 -15.72 2.64
C ASP A 207 -6.89 -16.33 3.36
#